data_AF-A0AAD4CRJ7-F1
#
_entry.id   AF-A0AAD4CRJ7-F1
#
_cell.length_a   1.000
_cell.length_b   1.000
_cell.length_c   1.000
_cell.angle_alpha   90.00
_cell.angle_beta   90.00
_cell.angle_gamma   90.00
#
_symmetry.space_group_name_H-M   'P 1'
#
loop_
_entity.id
_entity.type
_entity.pdbx_description
1 polymer ?
#
loop_
_entity_poly.entity_id
_entity_poly.type
_entity_poly.pdbx_seq_one_letter_code
_entity_poly.pdbx_strand_id
1 'polypeptide(L)'
;MSSSQEKNLHFIPRFILRKFKSEKQPPAAPALSLAPRRGQRHKQRTRGRDFLVDKVDLERCILTQRPVSTEFALVNMYRDPGFDDNPYHLEDKLTELESKASKVLHRACDELSRGSTLELGRSEVDILRKFLFLMKYRNAGMFDRYNHDHVDSYDSDDREQMLQYMESKGFSKPRDVWFHNLLQLLNVEMDAKKSWIGTLETRMYPYDAMMFELHLRYSFMAFCTPQSSEEEFLLTQNAYSIFEGPSTITLDPRTVKIEPVVYTEYHNFAPISPKLIIILRSHLLLPDNALQGDWDWLRAAVRFQHLHPGKAGSILQDLPVSNCNISYTRPPSNTNSRFHRDDRFHFTCFQLSPAHVATINNLLLEEAYATSSIVYHSPNSLKRSIENYFSSELVGMKNVLDNPLDKRRLYLAKLEKILCDLGGSARCKFQQFEIPSPRIHMSLHVAVETASQLLQEGPDGSLPYIYLLLRPDADHDAFWNDVHQASLMILLRTKLDRGLSTSTLTDEEKFSVRHERHTFFVTFPIERQWLYLKICQNLNKFDSDDFTIQTKDLVLSGAEDKYAKFIAYFPDKRDYLACLMYLRAMT
;
A
#
# COMPACT_ATOMS: atom_id res chain seq x y z
N MET A 1 40.01 -15.22 11.53
CA MET A 1 38.95 -14.34 11.03
C MET A 1 38.69 -14.71 9.58
N SER A 2 37.68 -15.55 9.34
CA SER A 2 37.25 -15.92 7.98
C SER A 2 36.53 -14.73 7.37
N SER A 3 36.92 -14.29 6.17
CA SER A 3 36.18 -13.27 5.43
C SER A 3 34.76 -13.80 5.15
N SER A 4 33.76 -13.28 5.84
CA SER A 4 32.36 -13.55 5.54
C SER A 4 32.10 -13.11 4.10
N GLN A 5 31.95 -14.05 3.17
CA GLN A 5 31.60 -13.76 1.79
C GLN A 5 30.26 -13.02 1.74
N GLU A 6 30.29 -11.79 1.24
CA GLU A 6 29.08 -11.03 0.93
C GLU A 6 28.20 -11.82 -0.03
N LYS A 7 26.92 -11.96 0.32
CA LYS A 7 25.92 -12.64 -0.51
C LYS A 7 24.94 -11.65 -1.12
N ASN A 8 24.79 -11.71 -2.44
CA ASN A 8 23.77 -11.00 -3.20
C ASN A 8 22.43 -11.74 -3.08
N LEU A 9 21.44 -11.09 -2.47
CA LEU A 9 20.12 -11.63 -2.18
C LEU A 9 19.08 -10.95 -3.05
N HIS A 10 18.28 -11.76 -3.74
CA HIS A 10 17.37 -11.27 -4.76
C HIS A 10 15.97 -11.01 -4.22
N PHE A 11 15.43 -9.81 -4.46
CA PHE A 11 14.01 -9.52 -4.28
C PHE A 11 13.14 -10.37 -5.21
N ILE A 12 13.58 -10.47 -6.48
CA ILE A 12 12.96 -11.30 -7.51
C ILE A 12 13.89 -12.49 -7.81
N PRO A 13 13.47 -13.74 -7.55
CA PRO A 13 14.31 -14.90 -7.68
C PRO A 13 14.95 -15.02 -9.06
N ARG A 14 16.20 -15.49 -9.07
CA ARG A 14 16.96 -15.72 -10.30
C ARG A 14 16.25 -16.65 -11.29
N PHE A 15 15.44 -17.61 -10.81
CA PHE A 15 14.72 -18.51 -11.70
C PHE A 15 13.64 -17.78 -12.53
N ILE A 16 13.07 -16.69 -12.00
CA ILE A 16 12.14 -15.82 -12.71
C ILE A 16 12.91 -14.93 -13.68
N LEU A 17 13.97 -14.27 -13.21
CA LEU A 17 14.82 -13.43 -14.08
C LEU A 17 15.36 -14.17 -15.30
N ARG A 18 15.72 -15.45 -15.15
CA ARG A 18 16.16 -16.30 -16.27
C ARG A 18 15.10 -16.50 -17.35
N LYS A 19 13.81 -16.36 -17.03
CA LYS A 19 12.72 -16.39 -18.01
C LYS A 19 12.66 -15.12 -18.87
N PHE A 20 13.28 -14.04 -18.42
CA PHE A 20 13.43 -12.77 -19.14
C PHE A 20 14.82 -12.58 -19.76
N LYS A 21 15.60 -13.66 -19.90
CA LYS A 21 16.95 -13.57 -20.50
C LYS A 21 16.88 -12.91 -21.89
N SER A 22 17.87 -12.11 -22.21
CA SER A 22 18.00 -11.50 -23.53
C SER A 22 18.15 -12.59 -24.60
N GLU A 23 17.57 -12.37 -25.79
CA GLU A 23 17.85 -13.19 -26.96
C GLU A 23 19.32 -13.06 -27.40
N LYS A 24 19.90 -11.86 -27.22
CA LYS A 24 21.29 -11.54 -27.57
C LYS A 24 22.23 -11.90 -26.43
N GLN A 25 22.35 -13.19 -26.14
CA GLN A 25 23.42 -13.67 -25.26
C GLN A 25 24.76 -13.60 -26.02
N PRO A 26 25.86 -13.13 -25.40
CA PRO A 26 27.21 -13.29 -25.98
C PRO A 26 27.47 -14.76 -26.38
N PRO A 27 28.42 -15.07 -27.28
CA PRO A 27 28.79 -16.46 -27.55
C PRO A 27 29.20 -17.18 -26.25
N ALA A 28 28.83 -18.45 -26.10
CA ALA A 28 29.40 -19.25 -25.02
C ALA A 28 30.91 -19.31 -25.24
N ALA A 29 31.71 -18.90 -24.24
CA ALA A 29 33.16 -19.08 -24.32
C ALA A 29 33.44 -20.54 -24.68
N PRO A 30 34.35 -20.84 -25.62
CA PRO A 30 34.71 -22.21 -25.92
C PRO A 30 35.10 -22.86 -24.60
N ALA A 31 34.44 -23.97 -24.26
CA ALA A 31 34.81 -24.76 -23.11
C ALA A 31 36.29 -25.09 -23.31
N LEU A 32 37.17 -24.48 -22.52
CA LEU A 32 38.57 -24.86 -22.49
C LEU A 32 38.55 -26.34 -22.12
N SER A 33 38.75 -27.19 -23.12
CA SER A 33 38.97 -28.62 -22.98
C SER A 33 40.32 -28.78 -22.30
N LEU A 34 40.34 -28.52 -20.99
CA LEU A 34 41.41 -29.02 -20.14
C LEU A 34 41.38 -30.54 -20.31
N ALA A 35 42.43 -31.04 -20.96
CA ALA A 35 42.62 -32.43 -21.28
C ALA A 35 42.28 -33.32 -20.07
N PRO A 36 41.66 -34.49 -20.27
CA PRO A 36 41.22 -35.32 -19.17
C PRO A 36 42.44 -35.82 -18.40
N ARG A 37 42.75 -35.20 -17.26
CA ARG A 37 43.66 -35.79 -16.28
C ARG A 37 42.96 -37.01 -15.70
N ARG A 38 43.43 -38.20 -16.10
CA ARG A 38 43.06 -39.50 -15.53
C ARG A 38 43.08 -39.41 -14.00
N GLY A 39 41.93 -39.60 -13.36
CA GLY A 39 41.88 -39.91 -11.92
C GLY A 39 40.84 -39.20 -11.05
N GLN A 40 40.19 -38.11 -11.50
CA GLN A 40 39.20 -37.39 -10.65
C GLN A 40 37.77 -37.47 -11.19
N ARG A 41 37.09 -38.57 -10.86
CA ARG A 41 35.61 -38.65 -10.86
C ARG A 41 35.06 -37.99 -9.59
N HIS A 42 35.23 -36.69 -9.45
CA HIS A 42 34.38 -35.91 -8.54
C HIS A 42 33.84 -34.68 -9.28
N LYS A 43 32.53 -34.75 -9.57
CA LYS A 43 31.61 -33.70 -10.02
C LYS A 43 32.24 -32.29 -10.11
N GLN A 44 32.94 -32.00 -11.20
CA GLN A 44 33.08 -30.62 -11.66
C GLN A 44 31.68 -30.19 -12.12
N ARG A 45 30.93 -29.56 -11.22
CA ARG A 45 29.83 -28.65 -11.60
C ARG A 45 30.50 -27.59 -12.47
N THR A 46 30.36 -27.70 -13.78
CA THR A 46 30.60 -26.60 -14.71
C THR A 46 29.93 -25.38 -14.10
N ARG A 47 30.71 -24.35 -13.73
CA ARG A 47 30.17 -23.04 -13.34
C ARG A 47 29.35 -22.56 -14.53
N GLY A 48 28.05 -22.80 -14.47
CA GLY A 48 27.12 -22.38 -15.52
C GLY A 48 27.28 -20.88 -15.72
N ARG A 49 27.43 -20.49 -16.98
CA ARG A 49 27.47 -19.07 -17.36
C ARG A 49 26.27 -18.34 -16.79
N ASP A 50 26.49 -17.12 -16.28
CA ASP A 50 25.39 -16.28 -15.85
C ASP A 50 24.67 -15.69 -17.07
N PHE A 51 23.34 -15.73 -17.04
CA PHE A 51 22.51 -15.20 -18.13
C PHE A 51 22.45 -13.68 -18.03
N LEU A 52 22.35 -13.00 -19.15
CA LEU A 52 22.08 -11.57 -19.20
C LEU A 52 20.59 -11.30 -19.42
N VAL A 53 20.05 -10.29 -18.74
CA VAL A 53 18.72 -9.73 -19.00
C VAL A 53 18.85 -8.34 -19.61
N ASP A 54 17.94 -7.99 -20.51
CA ASP A 54 17.85 -6.62 -21.03
C ASP A 54 17.11 -5.75 -20.00
N LYS A 55 17.61 -4.53 -19.80
CA LYS A 55 17.19 -3.63 -18.72
C LYS A 55 17.15 -2.18 -19.18
N VAL A 56 16.12 -1.47 -18.73
CA VAL A 56 16.12 -0.01 -18.63
C VAL A 56 16.75 0.37 -17.28
N ASP A 57 17.92 1.00 -17.32
CA ASP A 57 18.57 1.57 -16.14
C ASP A 57 18.00 2.98 -15.93
N LEU A 58 17.08 3.13 -14.97
CA LEU A 58 16.37 4.39 -14.72
C LEU A 58 17.25 5.43 -14.03
N GLU A 59 18.34 5.03 -13.39
CA GLU A 59 19.30 5.96 -12.78
C GLU A 59 20.15 6.63 -13.85
N ARG A 60 20.69 5.83 -14.78
CA ARG A 60 21.55 6.30 -15.87
C ARG A 60 20.78 6.73 -17.11
N CYS A 61 19.50 6.38 -17.18
CA CYS A 61 18.61 6.60 -18.33
C CYS A 61 19.22 6.05 -19.63
N ILE A 62 19.54 4.75 -19.61
CA ILE A 62 20.07 3.99 -20.74
C ILE A 62 19.46 2.58 -20.84
N LEU A 63 19.50 2.02 -22.04
CA LEU A 63 19.26 0.59 -22.28
C LEU A 63 20.57 -0.18 -22.10
N THR A 64 20.55 -1.23 -21.29
CA THR A 64 21.75 -2.01 -20.99
C THR A 64 21.43 -3.48 -20.71
N GLN A 65 22.46 -4.30 -20.56
CA GLN A 65 22.34 -5.68 -20.14
C GLN A 65 22.96 -5.86 -18.76
N ARG A 66 22.31 -6.65 -17.90
CA ARG A 66 22.83 -6.98 -16.56
C ARG A 66 22.84 -8.49 -16.31
N PRO A 67 23.84 -9.02 -15.59
CA PRO A 67 23.84 -10.40 -15.14
C PRO A 67 22.67 -10.69 -14.18
N VAL A 68 22.03 -11.86 -14.36
CA VAL A 68 20.95 -12.32 -13.46
C VAL A 68 21.44 -12.43 -12.02
N SER A 69 22.72 -12.73 -11.77
CA SER A 69 23.27 -12.80 -10.41
C SER A 69 23.31 -11.47 -9.66
N THR A 70 23.19 -10.34 -10.36
CA THR A 70 23.28 -9.00 -9.77
C THR A 70 21.99 -8.18 -9.90
N GLU A 71 21.15 -8.48 -10.90
CA GLU A 71 19.91 -7.72 -11.09
C GLU A 71 18.89 -8.00 -9.98
N PHE A 72 18.25 -6.95 -9.46
CA PHE A 72 17.34 -6.99 -8.30
C PHE A 72 17.93 -7.64 -7.03
N ALA A 73 19.26 -7.55 -6.86
CA ALA A 73 19.93 -8.06 -5.67
C ALA A 73 20.35 -6.95 -4.71
N LEU A 74 20.26 -7.23 -3.40
CA LEU A 74 20.88 -6.45 -2.33
C LEU A 74 21.88 -7.32 -1.57
N VAL A 75 22.99 -6.70 -1.17
CA VAL A 75 24.04 -7.37 -0.40
C VAL A 75 23.58 -7.52 1.04
N ASN A 76 23.64 -8.75 1.58
CA ASN A 76 23.42 -9.07 2.99
C ASN A 76 22.06 -8.62 3.58
N MET A 77 21.04 -8.47 2.74
CA MET A 77 19.67 -8.09 3.12
C MET A 77 19.07 -8.90 4.28
N TYR A 78 19.26 -10.22 4.28
CA TYR A 78 18.72 -11.14 5.30
C TYR A 78 19.78 -11.62 6.28
N ARG A 79 20.89 -10.88 6.42
CA ARG A 79 21.91 -11.20 7.42
C ARG A 79 21.38 -10.80 8.79
N ASP A 80 21.02 -11.79 9.59
CA ASP A 80 20.53 -11.63 10.95
C ASP A 80 21.69 -11.78 11.95
N PRO A 81 22.20 -10.67 12.54
CA PRO A 81 23.28 -10.73 13.52
C PRO A 81 22.86 -11.37 14.84
N GLY A 82 21.56 -11.56 15.11
CA GLY A 82 21.05 -12.21 16.32
C GLY A 82 21.13 -13.75 16.27
N PHE A 83 21.50 -14.33 15.12
CA PHE A 83 21.67 -15.78 14.92
C PHE A 83 23.13 -16.12 14.61
N ASP A 84 23.99 -16.12 15.64
CA ASP A 84 25.44 -16.31 15.49
C ASP A 84 25.83 -17.60 14.75
N ASP A 85 25.11 -18.70 14.99
CA ASP A 85 25.40 -20.01 14.36
C ASP A 85 25.07 -20.03 12.86
N ASN A 86 24.01 -19.34 12.44
CA ASN A 86 23.62 -19.19 11.04
C ASN A 86 22.95 -17.84 10.78
N PRO A 87 23.75 -16.79 10.52
CA PRO A 87 23.21 -15.45 10.26
C PRO A 87 22.45 -15.36 8.92
N TYR A 88 22.46 -16.41 8.10
CA TYR A 88 21.75 -16.50 6.82
C TYR A 88 20.58 -17.49 6.85
N HIS A 89 20.09 -17.88 8.04
CA HIS A 89 19.03 -18.87 8.18
C HIS A 89 17.73 -18.53 7.41
N LEU A 90 17.38 -17.24 7.30
CA LEU A 90 16.25 -16.77 6.50
C LEU A 90 16.46 -17.04 5.00
N GLU A 91 17.68 -16.84 4.50
CA GLU A 91 18.03 -17.11 3.10
C GLU A 91 17.88 -18.60 2.78
N ASP A 92 18.31 -19.49 3.68
CA ASP A 92 18.20 -20.94 3.46
C ASP A 92 16.72 -21.36 3.33
N LYS A 93 15.85 -20.82 4.19
CA LYS A 93 14.40 -21.07 4.16
C LYS A 93 13.72 -20.47 2.94
N LEU A 94 14.10 -19.25 2.55
CA LEU A 94 13.62 -18.62 1.31
C LEU A 94 14.04 -19.45 0.09
N THR A 95 15.28 -19.94 0.06
CA THR A 95 15.80 -20.79 -1.03
C THR A 95 15.01 -22.08 -1.14
N GLU A 96 14.62 -22.69 -0.02
CA GLU A 96 13.77 -23.88 -0.01
C GLU A 96 12.37 -23.59 -0.61
N LEU A 97 11.73 -22.50 -0.17
CA LEU A 97 10.43 -22.09 -0.71
C LEU A 97 10.52 -21.77 -2.20
N GLU A 98 11.51 -20.99 -2.61
CA GLU A 98 11.78 -20.63 -4.00
C GLU A 98 12.03 -21.88 -4.86
N SER A 99 12.74 -22.88 -4.33
CA SER A 99 12.95 -24.14 -5.04
C SER A 99 11.65 -24.92 -5.24
N LYS A 100 10.78 -24.96 -4.23
CA LYS A 100 9.45 -25.60 -4.34
C LYS A 100 8.56 -24.84 -5.33
N ALA A 101 8.45 -23.52 -5.19
CA ALA A 101 7.67 -22.67 -6.08
C ALA A 101 8.18 -22.75 -7.53
N SER A 102 9.51 -22.74 -7.74
CA SER A 102 10.11 -22.88 -9.07
C SER A 102 9.72 -24.17 -9.78
N LYS A 103 9.59 -25.29 -9.06
CA LYS A 103 9.15 -26.57 -9.66
C LYS A 103 7.71 -26.48 -10.13
N VAL A 104 6.82 -25.93 -9.30
CA VAL A 104 5.41 -25.75 -9.64
C VAL A 104 5.25 -24.78 -10.82
N LEU A 105 5.95 -23.64 -10.80
CA LEU A 105 5.90 -22.66 -11.88
C LEU A 105 6.51 -23.17 -13.19
N HIS A 106 7.54 -24.02 -13.12
CA HIS A 106 8.08 -24.67 -14.31
C HIS A 106 7.03 -25.59 -14.96
N ARG A 107 6.35 -26.41 -14.16
CA ARG A 107 5.22 -27.24 -14.63
C ARG A 107 4.10 -26.39 -15.20
N ALA A 108 3.74 -25.29 -14.54
CA ALA A 108 2.73 -24.35 -15.03
C ALA A 108 3.11 -23.77 -16.40
N CYS A 109 4.34 -23.29 -16.58
CA CYS A 109 4.80 -22.81 -17.89
C CYS A 109 4.69 -23.89 -18.98
N ASP A 110 5.09 -25.12 -18.67
CA ASP A 110 5.15 -26.22 -19.64
C ASP A 110 3.76 -26.75 -20.02
N GLU A 111 2.84 -26.90 -19.06
CA GLU A 111 1.49 -27.40 -19.32
C GLU A 111 0.61 -26.34 -19.98
N LEU A 112 0.66 -25.10 -19.49
CA LEU A 112 -0.18 -24.01 -20.01
C LEU A 112 0.27 -23.55 -21.40
N SER A 113 1.58 -23.60 -21.71
CA SER A 113 2.07 -23.31 -23.08
C SER A 113 1.61 -24.33 -24.12
N ARG A 114 1.25 -25.55 -23.70
CA ARG A 114 0.64 -26.58 -24.56
C ARG A 114 -0.88 -26.48 -24.62
N GLY A 115 -1.49 -25.49 -23.97
CA GLY A 115 -2.94 -25.34 -23.86
C GLY A 115 -3.61 -26.41 -22.97
N SER A 116 -2.85 -27.08 -22.11
CA SER A 116 -3.37 -28.08 -21.18
C SER A 116 -3.86 -27.44 -19.87
N THR A 117 -4.77 -28.12 -19.17
CA THR A 117 -5.19 -27.75 -17.81
C THR A 117 -4.09 -28.11 -16.82
N LEU A 118 -3.68 -27.17 -15.98
CA LEU A 118 -2.72 -27.38 -14.91
C LEU A 118 -3.42 -27.95 -13.68
N GLU A 119 -3.06 -29.16 -13.27
CA GLU A 119 -3.53 -29.76 -12.01
C GLU A 119 -2.51 -29.48 -10.89
N LEU A 120 -2.97 -28.86 -9.80
CA LEU A 120 -2.19 -28.65 -8.58
C LEU A 120 -2.86 -29.33 -7.38
N GLY A 121 -2.07 -29.92 -6.49
CA GLY A 121 -2.54 -30.30 -5.17
C GLY A 121 -2.66 -29.09 -4.24
N ARG A 122 -3.43 -29.21 -3.14
CA ARG A 122 -3.57 -28.15 -2.13
C ARG A 122 -2.23 -27.60 -1.65
N SER A 123 -1.28 -28.47 -1.30
CA SER A 123 0.04 -28.06 -0.84
C SER A 123 0.80 -27.23 -1.87
N GLU A 124 0.63 -27.51 -3.16
CA GLU A 124 1.29 -26.74 -4.24
C GLU A 124 0.64 -25.37 -4.41
N VAL A 125 -0.69 -25.29 -4.29
CA VAL A 125 -1.44 -24.02 -4.24
C VAL A 125 -0.98 -23.18 -3.06
N ASP A 126 -0.88 -23.76 -1.87
CA ASP A 126 -0.43 -23.10 -0.65
C ASP A 126 1.02 -22.60 -0.77
N ILE A 127 1.91 -23.42 -1.36
CA ILE A 127 3.30 -23.03 -1.68
C ILE A 127 3.33 -21.81 -2.59
N LEU A 128 2.55 -21.81 -3.69
CA LEU A 128 2.51 -20.68 -4.61
C LEU A 128 1.96 -19.43 -3.94
N ARG A 129 0.89 -19.54 -3.16
CA ARG A 129 0.30 -18.41 -2.43
C ARG A 129 1.27 -17.80 -1.43
N LYS A 130 1.91 -18.64 -0.62
CA LYS A 130 2.93 -18.21 0.33
C LYS A 130 4.11 -17.55 -0.39
N PHE A 131 4.56 -18.14 -1.49
CA PHE A 131 5.63 -17.59 -2.32
C PHE A 131 5.27 -16.20 -2.85
N LEU A 132 4.09 -16.03 -3.46
CA LEU A 132 3.63 -14.75 -4.00
C LEU A 132 3.49 -13.68 -2.92
N PHE A 133 2.98 -14.04 -1.73
CA PHE A 133 2.96 -13.11 -0.61
C PHE A 133 4.36 -12.71 -0.17
N LEU A 134 5.28 -13.68 0.00
CA LEU A 134 6.63 -13.35 0.46
C LEU A 134 7.39 -12.49 -0.56
N MET A 135 7.14 -12.68 -1.84
CA MET A 135 7.64 -11.79 -2.90
C MET A 135 7.15 -10.35 -2.72
N LYS A 136 5.88 -10.17 -2.38
CA LYS A 136 5.29 -8.88 -2.02
C LYS A 136 5.89 -8.34 -0.71
N TYR A 137 5.93 -9.14 0.33
CA TYR A 137 6.30 -8.72 1.68
C TYR A 137 7.80 -8.40 1.83
N ARG A 138 8.66 -9.04 1.03
CA ARG A 138 10.12 -8.84 1.10
C ARG A 138 10.64 -7.77 0.14
N ASN A 139 9.76 -6.99 -0.50
CA ASN A 139 10.15 -5.99 -1.48
C ASN A 139 11.01 -4.85 -0.87
N ALA A 140 11.62 -4.03 -1.73
CA ALA A 140 12.52 -2.96 -1.29
C ALA A 140 11.85 -1.93 -0.38
N GLY A 141 10.61 -1.52 -0.66
CA GLY A 141 9.86 -0.59 0.19
C GLY A 141 9.51 -1.18 1.57
N MET A 142 9.19 -2.47 1.64
CA MET A 142 8.99 -3.14 2.93
C MET A 142 10.31 -3.25 3.70
N PHE A 143 11.42 -3.53 3.01
CA PHE A 143 12.73 -3.47 3.64
C PHE A 143 13.01 -2.08 4.19
N ASP A 144 12.85 -1.03 3.39
CA ASP A 144 13.09 0.35 3.79
C ASP A 144 12.23 0.76 4.99
N ARG A 145 10.96 0.32 5.06
CA ARG A 145 10.05 0.53 6.21
C ARG A 145 10.63 -0.01 7.52
N TYR A 146 11.28 -1.16 7.48
CA TYR A 146 11.77 -1.84 8.70
C TYR A 146 13.27 -1.66 8.94
N ASN A 147 14.02 -1.15 7.96
CA ASN A 147 15.48 -1.11 7.96
C ASN A 147 16.06 0.02 8.82
N HIS A 148 15.67 0.05 10.10
CA HIS A 148 16.04 1.07 11.07
C HIS A 148 16.90 0.46 12.18
N ASP A 149 18.01 1.14 12.52
CA ASP A 149 18.91 0.70 13.60
C ASP A 149 18.43 1.13 14.99
N HIS A 150 17.52 2.11 15.05
CA HIS A 150 16.93 2.63 16.28
C HIS A 150 15.42 2.82 16.14
N VAL A 151 14.70 2.52 17.23
CA VAL A 151 13.24 2.63 17.34
C VAL A 151 12.71 4.03 17.01
N ASP A 152 13.46 5.08 17.39
CA ASP A 152 13.08 6.48 17.15
C ASP A 152 13.06 6.86 15.67
N SER A 153 13.80 6.12 14.84
CA SER A 153 13.87 6.38 13.40
C SER A 153 12.75 5.70 12.59
N TYR A 154 11.92 4.87 13.22
CA TYR A 154 10.73 4.29 12.58
C TYR A 154 9.66 5.37 12.41
N ASP A 155 9.41 5.77 11.16
CA ASP A 155 8.43 6.79 10.76
C ASP A 155 7.45 6.17 9.76
N SER A 156 6.43 5.49 10.28
CA SER A 156 5.36 4.86 9.50
C SER A 156 4.02 5.02 10.20
N ASP A 157 2.95 4.80 9.44
CA ASP A 157 1.56 5.00 9.84
C ASP A 157 1.13 4.21 11.09
N ASP A 158 1.79 3.09 11.37
CA ASP A 158 1.53 2.20 12.51
C ASP A 158 2.56 2.33 13.65
N ARG A 159 3.29 3.46 13.71
CA ARG A 159 4.41 3.65 14.66
C ARG A 159 4.02 3.28 16.08
N GLU A 160 2.92 3.81 16.59
CA GLU A 160 2.50 3.56 17.98
C GLU A 160 2.30 2.06 18.26
N GLN A 161 1.60 1.35 17.37
CA GLN A 161 1.31 -0.07 17.51
C GLN A 161 2.58 -0.91 17.35
N MET A 162 3.48 -0.51 16.44
CA MET A 162 4.80 -1.12 16.28
C MET A 162 5.62 -1.01 17.56
N LEU A 163 5.66 0.17 18.18
CA LEU A 163 6.42 0.41 19.42
C LEU A 163 5.89 -0.44 20.57
N GLN A 164 4.58 -0.47 20.77
CA GLN A 164 3.94 -1.30 21.79
C GLN A 164 4.24 -2.80 21.55
N TYR A 165 4.19 -3.25 20.30
CA TYR A 165 4.53 -4.63 19.95
C TYR A 165 6.00 -4.95 20.25
N MET A 166 6.92 -4.07 19.84
CA MET A 166 8.35 -4.20 20.09
C MET A 166 8.66 -4.31 21.58
N GLU A 167 8.09 -3.42 22.40
CA GLU A 167 8.24 -3.45 23.86
C GLU A 167 7.73 -4.77 24.44
N SER A 168 6.53 -5.20 24.04
CA SER A 168 5.91 -6.44 24.55
C SER A 168 6.68 -7.72 24.20
N LYS A 169 7.46 -7.71 23.12
CA LYS A 169 8.25 -8.84 22.64
C LYS A 169 9.75 -8.71 22.91
N GLY A 170 10.19 -7.59 23.47
CA GLY A 170 11.60 -7.30 23.75
C GLY A 170 12.45 -7.04 22.50
N PHE A 171 11.85 -6.53 21.41
CA PHE A 171 12.60 -6.13 20.22
C PHE A 171 13.22 -4.75 20.39
N SER A 172 14.49 -4.63 20.01
CA SER A 172 15.23 -3.36 20.11
C SER A 172 15.23 -2.56 18.80
N LYS A 173 15.09 -3.26 17.66
CA LYS A 173 15.12 -2.66 16.33
C LYS A 173 13.89 -3.07 15.52
N PRO A 174 13.28 -2.16 14.74
CA PRO A 174 12.19 -2.52 13.82
C PRO A 174 12.59 -3.63 12.85
N ARG A 175 13.86 -3.68 12.45
CA ARG A 175 14.40 -4.75 11.58
C ARG A 175 14.25 -6.14 12.18
N ASP A 176 14.37 -6.27 13.50
CA ASP A 176 14.25 -7.55 14.22
C ASP A 176 12.80 -8.07 14.13
N VAL A 177 11.81 -7.17 14.16
CA VAL A 177 10.39 -7.50 13.95
C VAL A 177 10.19 -8.09 12.55
N TRP A 178 10.76 -7.47 11.53
CA TRP A 178 10.64 -7.94 10.15
C TRP A 178 11.31 -9.30 9.93
N PHE A 179 12.52 -9.52 10.47
CA PHE A 179 13.18 -10.81 10.43
C PHE A 179 12.38 -11.90 11.14
N HIS A 180 11.86 -11.59 12.32
CA HIS A 180 10.99 -12.49 13.05
C HIS A 180 9.72 -12.83 12.26
N ASN A 181 9.05 -11.84 11.67
CA ASN A 181 7.87 -12.02 10.84
C ASN A 181 8.16 -12.93 9.62
N LEU A 182 9.25 -12.69 8.89
CA LEU A 182 9.70 -13.55 7.80
C LEU A 182 9.90 -15.00 8.28
N LEU A 183 10.54 -15.18 9.44
CA LEU A 183 10.77 -16.51 10.02
C LEU A 183 9.44 -17.22 10.33
N GLN A 184 8.47 -16.54 10.95
CA GLN A 184 7.16 -17.11 11.26
C GLN A 184 6.40 -17.51 9.98
N LEU A 185 6.38 -16.65 8.97
CA LEU A 185 5.73 -16.91 7.68
C LEU A 185 6.38 -18.09 6.91
N LEU A 186 7.70 -18.21 6.98
CA LEU A 186 8.44 -19.31 6.35
C LEU A 186 8.18 -20.63 7.09
N ASN A 187 8.12 -20.62 8.42
CA ASN A 187 7.97 -21.82 9.24
C ASN A 187 6.53 -22.33 9.37
N VAL A 188 5.52 -21.46 9.20
CA VAL A 188 4.14 -21.88 9.43
C VAL A 188 3.72 -22.96 8.43
N GLU A 189 3.21 -24.09 8.92
CA GLU A 189 2.64 -25.12 8.05
C GLU A 189 1.20 -24.75 7.73
N MET A 190 0.88 -24.66 6.44
CA MET A 190 -0.48 -24.37 6.00
C MET A 190 -1.29 -25.66 5.94
N ASP A 191 -2.51 -25.61 6.49
CA ASP A 191 -3.43 -26.73 6.58
C ASP A 191 -4.82 -26.38 6.02
N ALA A 192 -5.58 -27.41 5.64
CA ALA A 192 -6.90 -27.26 5.03
C ALA A 192 -7.95 -26.62 5.96
N LYS A 193 -7.78 -26.71 7.29
CA LYS A 193 -8.64 -26.07 8.29
C LYS A 193 -8.25 -24.62 8.58
N LYS A 194 -7.13 -24.15 7.99
CA LYS A 194 -6.60 -22.80 8.14
C LYS A 194 -6.23 -22.43 9.58
N SER A 195 -5.80 -23.42 10.38
CA SER A 195 -5.35 -23.20 11.76
C SER A 195 -4.08 -22.33 11.85
N TRP A 196 -3.34 -22.22 10.75
CA TRP A 196 -2.21 -21.31 10.60
C TRP A 196 -2.57 -19.83 10.83
N ILE A 197 -3.82 -19.40 10.65
CA ILE A 197 -4.23 -17.99 10.85
C ILE A 197 -4.04 -17.59 12.31
N GLY A 198 -4.71 -18.27 13.24
CA GLY A 198 -4.57 -18.01 14.67
C GLY A 198 -3.14 -18.28 15.19
N THR A 199 -2.40 -19.17 14.51
CA THR A 199 -0.98 -19.37 14.81
C THR A 199 -0.15 -18.13 14.47
N LEU A 200 -0.40 -17.47 13.35
CA LEU A 200 0.33 -16.25 12.97
C LEU A 200 -0.12 -15.04 13.80
N GLU A 201 -1.43 -14.84 14.00
CA GLU A 201 -1.96 -13.75 14.83
C GLU A 201 -1.31 -13.68 16.22
N THR A 202 -0.97 -14.84 16.79
CA THR A 202 -0.34 -14.93 18.12
C THR A 202 1.19 -14.84 18.08
N ARG A 203 1.83 -15.17 16.95
CA ARG A 203 3.28 -15.34 16.85
C ARG A 203 4.01 -14.24 16.13
N MET A 204 3.38 -13.43 15.30
CA MET A 204 4.05 -12.37 14.54
C MET A 204 3.36 -11.01 14.77
N TYR A 205 3.85 -9.95 14.15
CA TYR A 205 3.19 -8.64 14.25
C TYR A 205 1.76 -8.70 13.69
N PRO A 206 0.71 -8.29 14.44
CA PRO A 206 -0.68 -8.54 14.06
C PRO A 206 -1.09 -7.94 12.70
N TYR A 207 -0.66 -6.73 12.37
CA TYR A 207 -0.99 -6.09 11.08
C TYR A 207 -0.37 -6.86 9.90
N ASP A 208 0.86 -7.36 10.05
CA ASP A 208 1.51 -8.19 9.04
C ASP A 208 0.86 -9.57 8.90
N ALA A 209 0.41 -10.16 10.01
CA ALA A 209 -0.37 -11.40 10.00
C ALA A 209 -1.69 -11.21 9.23
N MET A 210 -2.38 -10.10 9.47
CA MET A 210 -3.62 -9.73 8.78
C MET A 210 -3.37 -9.54 7.28
N MET A 211 -2.28 -8.89 6.87
CA MET A 211 -1.91 -8.77 5.46
C MET A 211 -1.72 -10.15 4.80
N PHE A 212 -1.08 -11.10 5.48
CA PHE A 212 -0.91 -12.46 4.99
C PHE A 212 -2.26 -13.17 4.83
N GLU A 213 -3.11 -13.10 5.84
CA GLU A 213 -4.45 -13.67 5.78
C GLU A 213 -5.27 -13.10 4.62
N LEU A 214 -5.31 -11.77 4.49
CA LEU A 214 -6.05 -11.08 3.44
C LEU A 214 -5.58 -11.53 2.05
N HIS A 215 -4.26 -11.57 1.83
CA HIS A 215 -3.67 -12.00 0.57
C HIS A 215 -4.08 -13.43 0.19
N LEU A 216 -4.13 -14.34 1.16
CA LEU A 216 -4.42 -15.75 0.94
C LEU A 216 -5.90 -16.07 0.83
N ARG A 217 -6.75 -15.38 1.60
CA ARG A 217 -8.19 -15.69 1.72
C ARG A 217 -9.09 -14.86 0.83
N TYR A 218 -8.71 -13.62 0.52
CA TYR A 218 -9.61 -12.67 -0.13
C TYR A 218 -9.32 -12.50 -1.62
N SER A 219 -8.54 -13.40 -2.22
CA SER A 219 -8.29 -13.43 -3.65
C SER A 219 -8.21 -14.87 -4.19
N PHE A 220 -8.41 -15.06 -5.49
CA PHE A 220 -8.12 -16.31 -6.20
C PHE A 220 -6.97 -16.13 -7.21
N MET A 221 -6.20 -17.20 -7.50
CA MET A 221 -5.15 -17.16 -8.54
C MET A 221 -5.74 -17.49 -9.90
N ALA A 222 -5.36 -16.71 -10.91
CA ALA A 222 -5.57 -17.01 -12.32
C ALA A 222 -4.23 -16.95 -13.07
N PHE A 223 -4.03 -17.88 -14.01
CA PHE A 223 -2.87 -17.86 -14.90
C PHE A 223 -3.29 -17.24 -16.23
N CYS A 224 -2.49 -16.31 -16.73
CA CYS A 224 -2.83 -15.58 -17.94
C CYS A 224 -1.64 -15.46 -18.89
N THR A 225 -1.93 -15.51 -20.19
CA THR A 225 -0.98 -15.29 -21.28
C THR A 225 -1.51 -14.18 -22.20
N PRO A 226 -0.65 -13.41 -22.87
CA PRO A 226 -1.09 -12.51 -23.93
C PRO A 226 -1.70 -13.30 -25.09
N GLN A 227 -2.84 -12.84 -25.62
CA GLN A 227 -3.45 -13.43 -26.80
C GLN A 227 -2.59 -13.25 -28.06
N SER A 228 -1.91 -12.09 -28.15
CA SER A 228 -0.97 -11.79 -29.24
C SER A 228 0.44 -12.23 -28.88
N SER A 229 1.11 -12.93 -29.80
CA SER A 229 2.50 -13.34 -29.64
C SER A 229 3.49 -12.17 -29.62
N GLU A 230 3.08 -10.96 -30.02
CA GLU A 230 3.91 -9.76 -29.99
C GLU A 230 3.87 -9.02 -28.64
N GLU A 231 2.90 -9.33 -27.79
CA GLU A 231 2.71 -8.69 -26.50
C GLU A 231 3.47 -9.43 -25.41
N GLU A 232 4.08 -8.69 -24.48
CA GLU A 232 4.86 -9.22 -23.36
C GLU A 232 4.59 -8.45 -22.09
N PHE A 233 4.66 -9.13 -20.95
CA PHE A 233 4.66 -8.48 -19.65
C PHE A 233 6.05 -7.93 -19.32
N LEU A 234 6.10 -6.72 -18.77
CA LEU A 234 7.32 -6.15 -18.21
C LEU A 234 7.61 -6.71 -16.81
N LEU A 235 8.86 -6.59 -16.36
CA LEU A 235 9.26 -6.94 -15.00
C LEU A 235 9.97 -5.76 -14.33
N THR A 236 9.21 -4.95 -13.60
CA THR A 236 9.75 -3.87 -12.77
C THR A 236 10.30 -4.43 -11.45
N GLN A 237 11.22 -3.69 -10.81
CA GLN A 237 11.80 -4.09 -9.53
C GLN A 237 10.75 -4.35 -8.43
N ASN A 238 9.63 -3.63 -8.46
CA ASN A 238 8.52 -3.71 -7.51
C ASN A 238 7.31 -4.49 -8.06
N ALA A 239 7.43 -5.24 -9.16
CA ALA A 239 6.29 -5.86 -9.85
C ALA A 239 5.35 -6.68 -8.94
N TYR A 240 5.89 -7.33 -7.91
CA TYR A 240 5.13 -8.20 -6.99
C TYR A 240 4.42 -7.43 -5.86
N SER A 241 4.67 -6.13 -5.71
CA SER A 241 3.94 -5.25 -4.79
C SER A 241 3.01 -4.28 -5.50
N ILE A 242 2.97 -4.31 -6.85
CA ILE A 242 2.05 -3.49 -7.63
C ILE A 242 0.68 -4.17 -7.66
N PHE A 243 -0.34 -3.35 -7.41
CA PHE A 243 -1.73 -3.75 -7.48
C PHE A 243 -2.54 -2.79 -8.35
N GLU A 244 -3.66 -3.28 -8.85
CA GLU A 244 -4.74 -2.48 -9.41
C GLU A 244 -5.82 -2.31 -8.36
N GLY A 245 -6.27 -1.07 -8.19
CA GLY A 245 -7.39 -0.68 -7.36
C GLY A 245 -7.21 0.74 -6.79
N PRO A 246 -8.25 1.30 -6.16
CA PRO A 246 -8.22 2.67 -5.69
C PRO A 246 -7.30 2.84 -4.50
N SER A 247 -6.57 3.95 -4.48
CA SER A 247 -5.83 4.43 -3.32
C SER A 247 -6.25 5.86 -3.00
N THR A 248 -6.71 6.08 -1.78
CA THR A 248 -6.99 7.41 -1.23
C THR A 248 -5.74 7.87 -0.51
N ILE A 249 -5.24 9.01 -0.92
CA ILE A 249 -4.16 9.73 -0.25
C ILE A 249 -4.70 11.05 0.30
N THR A 250 -4.15 11.48 1.43
CA THR A 250 -4.37 12.82 1.99
C THR A 250 -3.05 13.57 2.03
N LEU A 251 -3.12 14.89 1.98
CA LEU A 251 -1.98 15.75 2.25
C LEU A 251 -2.06 16.16 3.71
N ASP A 252 -1.04 15.84 4.51
CA ASP A 252 -0.89 16.45 5.82
C ASP A 252 -0.51 17.93 5.62
N PRO A 253 -1.37 18.89 6.01
CA PRO A 253 -1.10 20.30 5.83
C PRO A 253 0.08 20.81 6.68
N ARG A 254 0.51 20.08 7.72
CA ARG A 254 1.63 20.48 8.59
C ARG A 254 2.97 20.07 8.01
N THR A 255 3.07 18.83 7.56
CA THR A 255 4.32 18.27 7.02
C THR A 255 4.44 18.39 5.50
N VAL A 256 3.34 18.73 4.82
CA VAL A 256 3.22 18.71 3.35
C VAL A 256 3.51 17.30 2.78
N LYS A 257 3.43 16.27 3.62
CA LYS A 257 3.60 14.88 3.21
C LYS A 257 2.27 14.34 2.68
N ILE A 258 2.36 13.50 1.65
CA ILE A 258 1.25 12.72 1.14
C ILE A 258 1.17 11.44 1.97
N GLU A 259 0.06 11.23 2.65
CA GLU A 259 -0.20 10.07 3.51
C GLU A 259 -1.25 9.16 2.87
N PRO A 260 -1.00 7.84 2.78
CA PRO A 260 -2.03 6.90 2.37
C PRO A 260 -3.07 6.76 3.48
N VAL A 261 -4.35 6.88 3.13
CA VAL A 261 -5.47 6.71 4.09
C VAL A 261 -6.09 5.33 3.94
N VAL A 262 -6.41 4.96 2.71
CA VAL A 262 -7.04 3.68 2.41
C VAL A 262 -6.66 3.25 1.01
N TYR A 263 -6.42 1.96 0.85
CA TYR A 263 -6.21 1.35 -0.46
C TYR A 263 -7.03 0.08 -0.55
N THR A 264 -7.49 -0.24 -1.76
CA THR A 264 -8.18 -1.50 -2.04
C THR A 264 -7.44 -2.20 -3.17
N GLU A 265 -7.05 -3.45 -2.93
CA GLU A 265 -6.36 -4.27 -3.93
C GLU A 265 -7.36 -5.17 -4.65
N TYR A 266 -7.75 -4.78 -5.86
CA TYR A 266 -8.63 -5.57 -6.69
C TYR A 266 -7.88 -6.64 -7.48
N HIS A 267 -6.68 -6.32 -7.98
CA HIS A 267 -5.79 -7.28 -8.62
C HIS A 267 -4.35 -7.09 -8.16
N ASN A 268 -3.65 -8.17 -7.82
CA ASN A 268 -2.18 -8.14 -7.69
C ASN A 268 -1.56 -8.91 -8.86
N PHE A 269 -0.40 -8.43 -9.33
CA PHE A 269 0.27 -8.96 -10.52
C PHE A 269 1.57 -9.68 -10.16
N ALA A 270 1.81 -10.82 -10.79
CA ALA A 270 3.04 -11.58 -10.64
C ALA A 270 3.54 -12.07 -12.00
N PRO A 271 4.29 -11.22 -12.75
CA PRO A 271 4.92 -11.62 -14.00
C PRO A 271 5.92 -12.75 -13.76
N ILE A 272 5.67 -13.93 -14.34
CA ILE A 272 6.51 -15.13 -14.20
C ILE A 272 7.47 -15.28 -15.39
N SER A 273 7.01 -14.88 -16.57
CA SER A 273 7.78 -14.79 -17.80
C SER A 273 7.20 -13.69 -18.69
N PRO A 274 7.87 -13.31 -19.80
CA PRO A 274 7.31 -12.36 -20.76
C PRO A 274 5.92 -12.77 -21.29
N LYS A 275 5.59 -14.07 -21.28
CA LYS A 275 4.34 -14.61 -21.82
C LYS A 275 3.40 -15.19 -20.77
N LEU A 276 3.76 -15.19 -19.49
CA LEU A 276 2.94 -15.78 -18.43
C LEU A 276 2.94 -14.88 -17.19
N ILE A 277 1.74 -14.54 -16.73
CA ILE A 277 1.50 -13.80 -15.49
C ILE A 277 0.55 -14.60 -14.60
N ILE A 278 0.74 -14.50 -13.28
CA ILE A 278 -0.28 -14.88 -12.30
C ILE A 278 -0.98 -13.61 -11.85
N ILE A 279 -2.31 -13.62 -11.88
CA ILE A 279 -3.15 -12.53 -11.39
C ILE A 279 -3.88 -13.04 -10.15
N LEU A 280 -3.74 -12.32 -9.04
CA LEU A 280 -4.54 -12.54 -7.85
C LEU A 280 -5.75 -11.60 -7.90
N ARG A 281 -6.93 -12.12 -8.23
CA ARG A 281 -8.15 -11.32 -8.31
C ARG A 281 -8.91 -11.39 -6.99
N SER A 282 -9.26 -10.23 -6.46
CA SER A 282 -10.02 -10.08 -5.23
C SER A 282 -11.41 -10.73 -5.35
N HIS A 283 -11.87 -11.35 -4.26
CA HIS A 283 -13.24 -11.85 -4.15
C HIS A 283 -14.27 -10.73 -4.16
N LEU A 284 -13.87 -9.48 -3.89
CA LEU A 284 -14.72 -8.30 -4.07
C LEU A 284 -15.18 -8.12 -5.52
N LEU A 285 -14.51 -8.74 -6.51
CA LEU A 285 -14.83 -8.63 -7.93
C LEU A 285 -15.53 -9.85 -8.52
N LEU A 286 -15.88 -10.87 -7.71
CA LEU A 286 -16.57 -12.05 -8.21
C LEU A 286 -17.97 -11.68 -8.74
N PRO A 287 -18.41 -12.31 -9.85
CA PRO A 287 -19.76 -12.11 -10.38
C PRO A 287 -20.81 -12.66 -9.42
N ASP A 288 -21.98 -12.04 -9.45
CA ASP A 288 -23.15 -12.32 -8.63
C ASP A 288 -23.60 -13.78 -8.74
N ASN A 289 -23.18 -14.65 -7.82
CA ASN A 289 -23.77 -15.98 -7.62
C ASN A 289 -23.62 -16.48 -6.16
N ALA A 290 -24.77 -16.83 -5.56
CA ALA A 290 -25.06 -17.63 -4.36
C ALA A 290 -24.64 -17.15 -2.95
N LEU A 291 -23.77 -16.16 -2.79
CA LEU A 291 -23.42 -15.57 -1.47
C LEU A 291 -23.61 -14.02 -1.45
N GLN A 292 -24.69 -13.58 -2.10
CA GLN A 292 -24.96 -12.19 -2.50
C GLN A 292 -24.90 -11.15 -1.36
N GLY A 293 -25.53 -11.41 -0.21
CA GLY A 293 -25.73 -10.36 0.82
C GLY A 293 -24.44 -9.87 1.47
N ASP A 294 -23.56 -10.79 1.85
CA ASP A 294 -22.37 -10.46 2.66
C ASP A 294 -21.29 -9.76 1.82
N TRP A 295 -21.11 -10.18 0.56
CA TRP A 295 -20.08 -9.61 -0.33
C TRP A 295 -20.48 -8.27 -0.92
N ASP A 296 -21.75 -8.03 -1.22
CA ASP A 296 -22.21 -6.72 -1.70
C ASP A 296 -22.10 -5.66 -0.61
N TRP A 297 -22.49 -6.01 0.62
CA TRP A 297 -22.28 -5.14 1.78
C TRP A 297 -20.80 -4.85 1.99
N LEU A 298 -19.94 -5.88 1.96
CA LEU A 298 -18.51 -5.69 2.16
C LEU A 298 -17.88 -4.83 1.05
N ARG A 299 -18.25 -5.07 -0.21
CA ARG A 299 -17.82 -4.25 -1.36
C ARG A 299 -18.23 -2.80 -1.20
N ALA A 300 -19.47 -2.55 -0.78
CA ALA A 300 -19.95 -1.20 -0.51
C ALA A 300 -19.17 -0.56 0.65
N ALA A 301 -19.02 -1.27 1.77
CA ALA A 301 -18.32 -0.80 2.96
C ALA A 301 -16.86 -0.42 2.64
N VAL A 302 -16.13 -1.27 1.92
CA VAL A 302 -14.75 -0.99 1.47
C VAL A 302 -14.72 0.25 0.57
N ARG A 303 -15.64 0.37 -0.40
CA ARG A 303 -15.71 1.56 -1.27
C ARG A 303 -16.03 2.84 -0.51
N PHE A 304 -16.86 2.78 0.53
CA PHE A 304 -17.22 3.94 1.35
C PHE A 304 -16.07 4.48 2.21
N GLN A 305 -15.01 3.69 2.42
CA GLN A 305 -13.80 4.17 3.10
C GLN A 305 -13.00 5.15 2.22
N HIS A 306 -13.17 5.10 0.90
CA HIS A 306 -12.46 6.00 -0.01
C HIS A 306 -13.09 7.41 -0.05
N LEU A 307 -12.27 8.44 -0.25
CA LEU A 307 -12.74 9.83 -0.36
C LEU A 307 -13.74 10.03 -1.52
N HIS A 308 -13.61 9.23 -2.58
CA HIS A 308 -14.48 9.26 -3.75
C HIS A 308 -15.05 7.86 -4.05
N PRO A 309 -16.06 7.37 -3.29
CA PRO A 309 -16.58 6.00 -3.42
C PRO A 309 -17.07 5.65 -4.84
N GLY A 310 -17.65 6.64 -5.54
CA GLY A 310 -18.11 6.49 -6.92
C GLY A 310 -16.99 6.22 -7.93
N LYS A 311 -15.74 6.63 -7.63
CA LYS A 311 -14.55 6.39 -8.44
C LYS A 311 -13.69 5.23 -7.92
N ALA A 312 -14.04 4.62 -6.79
CA ALA A 312 -13.32 3.53 -6.15
C ALA A 312 -13.61 2.13 -6.76
N GLY A 313 -13.76 2.06 -8.08
CA GLY A 313 -13.99 0.83 -8.84
C GLY A 313 -12.69 0.24 -9.40
N SER A 314 -12.77 -0.98 -9.94
CA SER A 314 -11.65 -1.58 -10.68
C SER A 314 -11.66 -1.11 -12.13
N ILE A 315 -10.49 -0.73 -12.66
CA ILE A 315 -10.28 -0.46 -14.10
C ILE A 315 -10.09 -1.73 -14.93
N LEU A 316 -9.93 -2.88 -14.25
CA LEU A 316 -9.82 -4.22 -14.84
C LEU A 316 -11.00 -5.11 -14.40
N GLN A 317 -12.16 -4.50 -14.13
CA GLN A 317 -13.38 -5.21 -13.74
C GLN A 317 -13.76 -6.32 -14.74
N ASP A 318 -13.58 -6.03 -16.03
CA ASP A 318 -13.91 -6.87 -17.19
C ASP A 318 -12.84 -7.93 -17.52
N LEU A 319 -11.77 -8.02 -16.72
CA LEU A 319 -10.71 -9.00 -16.95
C LEU A 319 -11.29 -10.43 -17.03
N PRO A 320 -10.99 -11.20 -18.09
CA PRO A 320 -11.69 -12.46 -18.39
C PRO A 320 -11.08 -13.62 -17.59
N VAL A 321 -11.10 -13.52 -16.26
CA VAL A 321 -10.55 -14.52 -15.34
C VAL A 321 -11.62 -15.05 -14.40
N SER A 322 -11.54 -16.33 -14.09
CA SER A 322 -12.42 -17.00 -13.13
C SER A 322 -11.61 -17.87 -12.17
N ASN A 323 -12.25 -18.30 -11.08
CA ASN A 323 -11.62 -19.20 -10.13
C ASN A 323 -11.39 -20.57 -10.77
N CYS A 324 -10.36 -21.27 -10.29
CA CYS A 324 -10.06 -22.63 -10.73
C CYS A 324 -11.18 -23.62 -10.38
N ASN A 325 -11.26 -24.72 -11.14
CA ASN A 325 -12.18 -25.81 -10.83
C ASN A 325 -11.58 -26.71 -9.75
N ILE A 326 -12.34 -26.95 -8.67
CA ILE A 326 -11.87 -27.73 -7.52
C ILE A 326 -12.55 -29.10 -7.52
N SER A 327 -11.75 -30.16 -7.50
CA SER A 327 -12.22 -31.52 -7.25
C SER A 327 -11.95 -31.86 -5.79
N TYR A 328 -13.02 -31.86 -5.00
CA TYR A 328 -12.96 -32.20 -3.58
C TYR A 328 -12.83 -33.70 -3.39
N THR A 329 -11.85 -34.11 -2.59
CA THR A 329 -11.74 -35.50 -2.16
C THR A 329 -12.83 -35.77 -1.12
N ARG A 330 -13.65 -36.81 -1.31
CA ARG A 330 -14.65 -37.18 -0.30
C ARG A 330 -13.93 -37.57 1.00
N PRO A 331 -14.24 -36.93 2.13
CA PRO A 331 -13.67 -37.35 3.41
C PRO A 331 -14.12 -38.79 3.73
N PRO A 332 -13.30 -39.57 4.48
CA PRO A 332 -13.80 -40.77 5.14
C PRO A 332 -15.02 -40.41 6.00
N SER A 333 -15.97 -41.33 6.17
CA SER A 333 -17.29 -41.16 6.80
C SER A 333 -17.29 -40.54 8.21
N ASN A 334 -16.12 -40.31 8.80
CA ASN A 334 -15.90 -40.03 10.20
C ASN A 334 -15.34 -38.61 10.44
N THR A 335 -15.22 -37.76 9.40
CA THR A 335 -14.68 -36.39 9.55
C THR A 335 -15.60 -35.33 8.97
N ASN A 336 -16.02 -34.36 9.80
CA ASN A 336 -16.80 -33.18 9.41
C ASN A 336 -16.02 -32.12 8.59
N SER A 337 -14.82 -32.45 8.07
CA SER A 337 -14.01 -31.48 7.33
C SER A 337 -14.50 -31.35 5.89
N ARG A 338 -14.99 -30.16 5.53
CA ARG A 338 -15.43 -29.82 4.16
C ARG A 338 -14.26 -29.73 3.16
N PHE A 339 -13.02 -29.63 3.65
CA PHE A 339 -11.80 -29.48 2.84
C PHE A 339 -10.78 -30.55 3.20
N HIS A 340 -10.07 -31.08 2.20
CA HIS A 340 -9.08 -32.14 2.36
C HIS A 340 -7.72 -31.76 1.80
N ARG A 341 -6.64 -32.35 2.35
CA ARG A 341 -5.26 -32.10 1.88
C ARG A 341 -5.02 -32.58 0.44
N ASP A 342 -5.80 -33.58 0.02
CA ASP A 342 -5.69 -34.22 -1.30
C ASP A 342 -6.65 -33.61 -2.34
N ASP A 343 -7.31 -32.48 -2.01
CA ASP A 343 -8.10 -31.73 -2.99
C ASP A 343 -7.24 -31.29 -4.18
N ARG A 344 -7.82 -31.40 -5.39
CA ARG A 344 -7.16 -31.09 -6.66
C ARG A 344 -7.74 -29.82 -7.27
N PHE A 345 -6.86 -28.94 -7.74
CA PHE A 345 -7.17 -27.64 -8.29
C PHE A 345 -6.78 -27.61 -9.76
N HIS A 346 -7.74 -27.36 -10.63
CA HIS A 346 -7.58 -27.40 -12.07
C HIS A 346 -7.61 -25.97 -12.62
N PHE A 347 -6.45 -25.50 -13.07
CA PHE A 347 -6.24 -24.16 -13.60
C PHE A 347 -6.21 -24.18 -15.13
N THR A 348 -6.99 -23.28 -15.72
CA THR A 348 -6.93 -22.96 -17.15
C THR A 348 -6.09 -21.69 -17.35
N CYS A 349 -5.45 -21.57 -18.52
CA CYS A 349 -4.77 -20.32 -18.89
C CYS A 349 -5.72 -19.39 -19.63
N PHE A 350 -5.93 -18.19 -19.10
CA PHE A 350 -6.76 -17.17 -19.75
C PHE A 350 -5.93 -16.35 -20.74
N GLN A 351 -6.48 -16.11 -21.93
CA GLN A 351 -5.85 -15.26 -22.94
C GLN A 351 -6.27 -13.81 -22.72
N LEU A 352 -5.31 -12.92 -22.50
CA LEU A 352 -5.57 -11.49 -22.31
C LEU A 352 -5.53 -10.76 -23.65
N SER A 353 -6.53 -9.91 -23.87
CA SER A 353 -6.53 -9.01 -25.03
C SER A 353 -5.31 -8.07 -24.99
N PRO A 354 -4.87 -7.53 -26.14
CA PRO A 354 -3.82 -6.51 -26.16
C PRO A 354 -4.14 -5.30 -25.25
N ALA A 355 -5.41 -4.92 -25.13
CA ALA A 355 -5.85 -3.84 -24.24
C ALA A 355 -5.62 -4.18 -22.76
N HIS A 356 -5.95 -5.40 -22.32
CA HIS A 356 -5.69 -5.83 -20.94
C HIS A 356 -4.20 -5.90 -20.63
N VAL A 357 -3.38 -6.42 -21.55
CA VAL A 357 -1.91 -6.47 -21.38
C VAL A 357 -1.34 -5.06 -21.31
N ALA A 358 -1.80 -4.14 -22.18
CA ALA A 358 -1.40 -2.74 -22.14
C ALA A 358 -1.76 -2.08 -20.80
N THR A 359 -2.98 -2.28 -20.29
CA THR A 359 -3.38 -1.73 -18.97
C THR A 359 -2.52 -2.28 -17.84
N ILE A 360 -2.21 -3.58 -17.84
CA ILE A 360 -1.31 -4.18 -16.83
C ILE A 360 0.10 -3.58 -16.93
N ASN A 361 0.67 -3.49 -18.12
CA ASN A 361 1.99 -2.86 -18.31
C ASN A 361 1.97 -1.37 -17.95
N ASN A 362 0.88 -0.65 -18.19
CA ASN A 362 0.71 0.74 -17.78
C ASN A 362 0.74 0.88 -16.26
N LEU A 363 0.09 -0.02 -15.51
CA LEU A 363 0.17 -0.07 -14.05
C LEU A 363 1.59 -0.37 -13.57
N LEU A 364 2.27 -1.33 -14.22
CA LEU A 364 3.67 -1.65 -13.92
C LEU A 364 4.58 -0.42 -14.13
N LEU A 365 4.41 0.29 -15.25
CA LEU A 365 5.17 1.50 -15.58
C LEU A 365 4.81 2.68 -14.68
N GLU A 366 3.54 2.86 -14.32
CA GLU A 366 3.09 3.94 -13.44
C GLU A 366 3.78 3.87 -12.07
N GLU A 367 3.87 2.67 -11.50
CA GLU A 367 4.46 2.44 -10.17
C GLU A 367 5.98 2.22 -10.20
N ALA A 368 6.61 2.11 -11.38
CA ALA A 368 8.06 1.90 -11.46
C ALA A 368 8.88 3.17 -11.13
N TYR A 369 8.24 4.34 -11.00
CA TYR A 369 8.92 5.62 -10.74
C TYR A 369 9.76 5.64 -9.45
N ALA A 370 9.40 4.79 -8.47
CA ALA A 370 10.14 4.62 -7.21
C ALA A 370 11.29 3.61 -7.31
N THR A 371 11.56 3.06 -8.50
CA THR A 371 12.53 1.98 -8.71
C THR A 371 13.72 2.40 -9.59
N SER A 372 14.76 1.57 -9.62
CA SER A 372 15.97 1.81 -10.41
C SER A 372 15.97 1.10 -11.78
N SER A 373 15.04 0.16 -12.00
CA SER A 373 15.20 -0.84 -13.05
C SER A 373 13.89 -1.43 -13.57
N ILE A 374 13.81 -1.57 -14.89
CA ILE A 374 12.75 -2.29 -15.60
C ILE A 374 13.41 -3.33 -16.50
N VAL A 375 13.12 -4.61 -16.25
CA VAL A 375 13.57 -5.73 -17.09
C VAL A 375 12.53 -6.00 -18.17
N TYR A 376 13.01 -6.24 -19.38
CA TYR A 376 12.19 -6.56 -20.55
C TYR A 376 12.84 -7.67 -21.38
N HIS A 377 12.06 -8.33 -22.23
CA HIS A 377 12.57 -9.39 -23.10
C HIS A 377 12.78 -8.89 -24.53
N SER A 378 11.75 -8.32 -25.16
CA SER A 378 11.85 -7.72 -26.50
C SER A 378 11.92 -6.18 -26.46
N PRO A 379 12.90 -5.55 -27.13
CA PRO A 379 12.93 -4.09 -27.28
C PRO A 379 11.66 -3.52 -27.94
N ASN A 380 11.05 -4.27 -28.86
CA ASN A 380 9.81 -3.85 -29.54
C ASN A 380 8.62 -3.85 -28.57
N SER A 381 8.54 -4.85 -27.68
CA SER A 381 7.47 -4.89 -26.69
C SER A 381 7.63 -3.79 -25.63
N LEU A 382 8.87 -3.49 -25.21
CA LEU A 382 9.16 -2.35 -24.35
C LEU A 382 8.72 -1.04 -25.00
N LYS A 383 9.14 -0.80 -26.26
CA LYS A 383 8.76 0.40 -27.03
C LYS A 383 7.24 0.57 -27.03
N ARG A 384 6.51 -0.46 -27.45
CA ARG A 384 5.04 -0.44 -27.53
C ARG A 384 4.39 -0.21 -26.16
N SER A 385 4.93 -0.82 -25.10
CA SER A 385 4.42 -0.63 -23.73
C SER A 385 4.57 0.82 -23.26
N ILE A 386 5.71 1.47 -23.55
CA ILE A 386 5.90 2.89 -23.21
C ILE A 386 4.98 3.79 -24.08
N GLU A 387 4.84 3.50 -25.38
CA GLU A 387 3.93 4.23 -26.26
C GLU A 387 2.47 4.13 -25.79
N ASN A 388 2.02 2.94 -25.43
CA ASN A 388 0.69 2.71 -24.86
C ASN A 388 0.50 3.44 -23.53
N TYR A 389 1.50 3.44 -22.65
CA TYR A 389 1.44 4.17 -21.39
C TYR A 389 1.33 5.68 -21.59
N PHE A 390 2.10 6.25 -22.53
CA PHE A 390 2.07 7.67 -22.84
C PHE A 390 0.77 8.11 -23.51
N SER A 391 0.20 7.27 -24.37
CA SER A 391 -1.08 7.52 -25.04
C SER A 391 -2.31 7.21 -24.18
N SER A 392 -2.14 6.49 -23.06
CA SER A 392 -3.25 6.09 -22.20
C SER A 392 -3.91 7.29 -21.51
N GLU A 393 -5.23 7.37 -21.59
CA GLU A 393 -6.06 8.37 -20.91
C GLU A 393 -6.68 7.84 -19.59
N LEU A 394 -6.14 6.75 -19.04
CA LEU A 394 -6.61 6.18 -17.78
C LEU A 394 -6.49 7.22 -16.65
N VAL A 395 -7.62 7.50 -16.01
CA VAL A 395 -7.72 8.46 -14.91
C VAL A 395 -6.89 7.98 -13.73
N GLY A 396 -6.16 8.89 -13.09
CA GLY A 396 -5.34 8.58 -11.90
C GLY A 396 -3.89 8.23 -12.19
N MET A 397 -3.51 8.04 -13.47
CA MET A 397 -2.13 7.81 -13.89
C MET A 397 -1.45 9.10 -14.36
N LYS A 398 -0.11 9.12 -14.31
CA LYS A 398 0.72 10.25 -14.80
C LYS A 398 0.34 11.58 -14.12
N ASN A 399 -0.09 11.51 -12.86
CA ASN A 399 -0.31 12.68 -12.02
C ASN A 399 1.03 13.15 -11.48
N VAL A 400 1.46 14.36 -11.81
CA VAL A 400 2.72 14.94 -11.32
C VAL A 400 2.45 16.18 -10.48
N LEU A 401 3.23 16.34 -9.42
CA LEU A 401 3.20 17.57 -8.62
C LEU A 401 3.75 18.73 -9.43
N ASP A 402 3.21 19.93 -9.22
CA ASP A 402 3.80 21.17 -9.72
C ASP A 402 5.11 21.52 -8.98
N ASN A 403 6.11 20.66 -9.15
CA ASN A 403 7.46 20.82 -8.64
C ASN A 403 8.44 20.31 -9.71
N PRO A 404 9.42 21.11 -10.16
CA PRO A 404 10.40 20.67 -11.15
C PRO A 404 11.27 19.49 -10.68
N LEU A 405 11.35 19.25 -9.36
CA LEU A 405 12.06 18.12 -8.74
C LEU A 405 11.14 16.94 -8.41
N ASP A 406 9.88 16.97 -8.87
CA ASP A 406 8.97 15.84 -8.73
C ASP A 406 9.57 14.57 -9.35
N LYS A 407 9.73 13.52 -8.52
CA LYS A 407 10.39 12.27 -8.93
C LYS A 407 9.68 11.62 -10.11
N ARG A 408 8.34 11.72 -10.16
CA ARG A 408 7.53 11.13 -11.21
C ARG A 408 7.67 11.90 -12.51
N ARG A 409 7.71 13.23 -12.49
CA ARG A 409 8.03 14.06 -13.66
C ARG A 409 9.41 13.72 -14.24
N LEU A 410 10.44 13.61 -13.39
CA LEU A 410 11.78 13.21 -13.82
C LEU A 410 11.79 11.80 -14.42
N TYR A 411 11.03 10.88 -13.83
CA TYR A 411 10.87 9.52 -14.34
C TYR A 411 10.20 9.49 -15.73
N LEU A 412 9.13 10.25 -15.95
CA LEU A 412 8.45 10.32 -17.25
C LEU A 412 9.37 10.88 -18.35
N ALA A 413 10.16 11.91 -18.02
CA ALA A 413 11.17 12.44 -18.95
C ALA A 413 12.26 11.40 -19.29
N LYS A 414 12.67 10.59 -18.32
CA LYS A 414 13.61 9.48 -18.56
C LYS A 414 13.00 8.42 -19.47
N LEU A 415 11.75 8.01 -19.24
CA LEU A 415 11.06 7.06 -20.11
C LEU A 415 10.92 7.59 -21.54
N GLU A 416 10.67 8.89 -21.70
CA GLU A 416 10.56 9.52 -23.01
C GLU A 416 11.88 9.48 -23.78
N LYS A 417 13.01 9.76 -23.11
CA LYS A 417 14.34 9.58 -23.69
C LYS A 417 14.58 8.11 -24.10
N ILE A 418 14.27 7.17 -23.22
CA ILE A 418 14.40 5.73 -23.52
C ILE A 418 13.54 5.34 -24.74
N LEU A 419 12.33 5.89 -24.84
CA LEU A 419 11.47 5.65 -25.99
C LEU A 419 12.09 6.19 -27.28
N CYS A 420 12.69 7.39 -27.25
CA CYS A 420 13.43 7.93 -28.39
C CYS A 420 14.62 7.02 -28.79
N ASP A 421 15.37 6.49 -27.82
CA ASP A 421 16.48 5.55 -28.05
C ASP A 421 16.00 4.23 -28.70
N LEU A 422 14.75 3.82 -28.44
CA LEU A 422 14.08 2.69 -29.09
C LEU A 422 13.47 3.05 -30.46
N GLY A 423 13.61 4.29 -30.92
CA GLY A 423 13.03 4.79 -32.17
C GLY A 423 11.52 5.05 -32.10
N GLY A 424 10.97 5.29 -30.91
CA GLY A 424 9.61 5.77 -30.72
C GLY A 424 9.51 7.31 -30.70
N SER A 425 8.30 7.83 -30.91
CA SER A 425 8.06 9.26 -31.03
C SER A 425 6.91 9.78 -30.15
N ALA A 426 6.29 8.91 -29.33
CA ALA A 426 5.21 9.33 -28.44
C ALA A 426 5.74 10.31 -27.39
N ARG A 427 4.91 11.32 -27.07
CA ARG A 427 5.18 12.32 -26.03
C ARG A 427 4.29 12.04 -24.84
N CYS A 428 4.85 12.09 -23.63
CA CYS A 428 4.08 11.84 -22.42
C CYS A 428 3.14 13.03 -22.14
N LYS A 429 1.84 12.78 -22.11
CA LYS A 429 0.86 13.72 -21.54
C LYS A 429 0.66 13.36 -20.08
N PHE A 430 0.97 14.29 -19.19
CA PHE A 430 0.76 14.13 -17.76
C PHE A 430 -0.21 15.20 -17.25
N GLN A 431 -0.91 14.88 -16.16
CA GLN A 431 -1.77 15.82 -15.47
C GLN A 431 -0.94 16.46 -14.37
N GLN A 432 -0.63 17.73 -14.55
CA GLN A 432 -0.04 18.52 -13.49
C GLN A 432 -1.16 18.88 -12.52
N PHE A 433 -1.00 18.47 -11.28
CA PHE A 433 -1.79 19.02 -10.20
C PHE A 433 -0.84 19.83 -9.34
N GLU A 434 -1.21 21.08 -9.12
CA GLU A 434 -0.68 21.79 -7.96
C GLU A 434 -1.00 20.90 -6.76
N ILE A 435 -0.06 20.75 -5.81
CA ILE A 435 -0.46 20.42 -4.45
C ILE A 435 -1.59 21.42 -4.21
N PRO A 436 -2.87 21.00 -4.08
CA PRO A 436 -3.88 21.99 -3.79
C PRO A 436 -3.34 22.67 -2.55
N SER A 437 -2.99 23.97 -2.64
CA SER A 437 -2.69 24.78 -1.45
C SER A 437 -3.72 24.32 -0.47
N PRO A 438 -3.28 23.62 0.60
CA PRO A 438 -4.06 22.58 1.26
C PRO A 438 -5.46 23.15 1.28
N ARG A 439 -6.42 22.52 0.58
CA ARG A 439 -7.79 23.03 0.56
C ARG A 439 -8.32 22.75 1.96
N ILE A 440 -7.74 23.50 2.90
CA ILE A 440 -8.04 23.62 4.28
C ILE A 440 -9.48 24.06 4.18
N HIS A 441 -10.39 23.16 4.50
CA HIS A 441 -11.79 23.53 4.56
C HIS A 441 -11.90 24.79 5.42
N MET A 442 -12.75 25.76 5.07
CA MET A 442 -12.91 27.03 5.80
C MET A 442 -12.86 26.83 7.33
N SER A 443 -13.52 25.78 7.82
CA SER A 443 -13.49 25.42 9.25
C SER A 443 -12.09 25.20 9.83
N LEU A 444 -11.20 24.51 9.13
CA LEU A 444 -9.83 24.28 9.56
C LEU A 444 -8.97 25.54 9.40
N HIS A 445 -9.25 26.38 8.39
CA HIS A 445 -8.47 27.60 8.16
C HIS A 445 -8.75 28.61 9.27
N VAL A 446 -10.03 28.90 9.49
CA VAL A 446 -10.48 29.76 10.59
C VAL A 446 -10.01 29.20 11.93
N ALA A 447 -10.00 27.87 12.10
CA ALA A 447 -9.49 27.25 13.32
C ALA A 447 -8.00 27.50 13.54
N VAL A 448 -7.18 27.33 12.51
CA VAL A 448 -5.73 27.54 12.58
C VAL A 448 -5.42 29.02 12.82
N GLU A 449 -6.10 29.95 12.13
CA GLU A 449 -5.89 31.38 12.33
C GLU A 449 -6.32 31.84 13.73
N THR A 450 -7.48 31.39 14.20
CA THR A 450 -7.97 31.71 15.56
C THR A 450 -7.00 31.16 16.62
N ALA A 451 -6.53 29.92 16.46
CA ALA A 451 -5.58 29.30 17.38
C ALA A 451 -4.21 29.97 17.35
N SER A 452 -3.73 30.37 16.17
CA SER A 452 -2.45 31.07 16.00
C SER A 452 -2.47 32.43 16.71
N GLN A 453 -3.55 33.19 16.60
CA GLN A 453 -3.67 34.48 17.30
C GLN A 453 -3.84 34.29 18.82
N LEU A 454 -4.54 33.24 19.27
CA LEU A 454 -4.61 32.90 20.70
C LEU A 454 -3.22 32.58 21.30
N LEU A 455 -2.33 31.95 20.53
CA LEU A 455 -0.96 31.68 20.96
C LEU A 455 -0.10 32.97 20.99
N GLN A 456 -0.40 33.95 20.14
CA GLN A 456 0.30 35.23 20.10
C GLN A 456 -0.06 36.16 21.27
N GLU A 457 -1.20 35.95 21.95
CA GLU A 457 -1.56 36.68 23.18
C GLU A 457 -0.73 36.24 24.40
N GLY A 458 -0.08 35.06 24.33
CA GLY A 458 0.74 34.52 25.42
C GLY A 458 2.21 34.96 25.36
N PRO A 459 2.90 35.06 26.51
CA PRO A 459 4.35 35.26 26.53
C PRO A 459 5.06 34.11 25.80
N ASP A 460 5.93 34.44 24.84
CA ASP A 460 6.77 33.50 24.08
C ASP A 460 6.03 32.34 23.38
N GLY A 461 4.77 32.53 22.97
CA GLY A 461 3.99 31.49 22.29
C GLY A 461 3.53 30.36 23.21
N SER A 462 3.47 30.61 24.52
CA SER A 462 2.88 29.69 25.51
C SER A 462 1.41 29.40 25.19
N LEU A 463 0.94 28.21 25.59
CA LEU A 463 -0.48 27.85 25.45
C LEU A 463 -1.40 28.86 26.14
N PRO A 464 -2.62 29.12 25.61
CA PRO A 464 -3.53 30.09 26.20
C PRO A 464 -3.87 29.70 27.65
N TYR A 465 -3.80 30.66 28.58
CA TYR A 465 -4.05 30.39 30.00
C TYR A 465 -5.41 29.72 30.25
N ILE A 466 -6.45 30.13 29.53
CA ILE A 466 -7.79 29.53 29.66
C ILE A 466 -7.80 28.08 29.19
N TYR A 467 -7.06 27.75 28.13
CA TYR A 467 -6.92 26.37 27.66
C TYR A 467 -6.19 25.52 28.71
N LEU A 468 -5.11 26.04 29.31
CA LEU A 468 -4.38 25.37 30.39
C LEU A 468 -5.22 25.17 31.66
N LEU A 469 -6.16 26.07 31.96
CA LEU A 469 -7.11 25.85 33.06
C LEU A 469 -8.04 24.67 32.82
N LEU A 470 -8.39 24.39 31.56
CA LEU A 470 -9.25 23.27 31.17
C LEU A 470 -8.46 21.97 31.01
N ARG A 471 -7.19 22.07 30.58
CA ARG A 471 -6.29 20.95 30.33
C ARG A 471 -4.86 21.25 30.82
N PRO A 472 -4.58 21.07 32.12
CA PRO A 472 -3.32 21.50 32.74
C PRO A 472 -2.07 20.75 32.29
N ASP A 473 -2.25 19.54 31.77
CA ASP A 473 -1.20 18.62 31.31
C ASP A 473 -0.93 18.70 29.80
N ALA A 474 -1.58 19.62 29.09
CA ALA A 474 -1.45 19.74 27.64
C ALA A 474 -0.11 20.36 27.22
N ASP A 475 0.48 19.80 26.16
CA ASP A 475 1.54 20.40 25.37
C ASP A 475 0.97 21.01 24.07
N HIS A 476 1.85 21.59 23.24
CA HIS A 476 1.45 22.19 21.97
C HIS A 476 0.83 21.19 20.99
N ASP A 477 1.25 19.93 21.02
CA ASP A 477 0.68 18.89 20.17
C ASP A 477 -0.75 18.55 20.58
N ALA A 478 -1.02 18.44 21.89
CA ALA A 478 -2.35 18.28 22.43
C ALA A 478 -3.27 19.46 22.07
N PHE A 479 -2.78 20.70 22.17
CA PHE A 479 -3.51 21.91 21.77
C PHE A 479 -3.90 21.87 20.29
N TRP A 480 -2.95 21.59 19.40
CA TRP A 480 -3.18 21.54 17.97
C TRP A 480 -4.06 20.37 17.52
N ASN A 481 -4.07 19.26 18.26
CA ASN A 481 -5.03 18.18 18.07
C ASN A 481 -6.45 18.64 18.46
N ASP A 482 -6.61 19.30 19.60
CA ASP A 482 -7.92 19.80 20.03
C ASP A 482 -8.47 20.90 19.10
N VAL A 483 -7.61 21.75 18.54
CA VAL A 483 -7.96 22.71 17.47
C VAL A 483 -8.45 21.98 16.22
N HIS A 484 -7.77 20.92 15.80
CA HIS A 484 -8.19 20.10 14.67
C HIS A 484 -9.56 19.46 14.92
N GLN A 485 -9.77 18.84 16.09
CA GLN A 485 -11.06 18.25 16.48
C GLN A 485 -12.18 19.29 16.52
N ALA A 486 -11.92 20.47 17.09
CA ALA A 486 -12.88 21.58 17.09
C ALA A 486 -13.23 22.03 15.65
N SER A 487 -12.26 22.04 14.73
CA SER A 487 -12.52 22.33 13.31
C SER A 487 -13.41 21.30 12.62
N LEU A 488 -13.35 20.03 13.02
CA LEU A 488 -14.23 18.96 12.52
C LEU A 488 -15.65 19.12 13.06
N MET A 489 -15.81 19.57 14.31
CA MET A 489 -17.12 19.94 14.86
C MET A 489 -17.76 21.08 14.07
N ILE A 490 -16.99 22.08 13.65
CA ILE A 490 -17.47 23.16 12.76
C ILE A 490 -17.86 22.62 11.39
N LEU A 491 -17.02 21.78 10.79
CA LEU A 491 -17.31 21.14 9.50
C LEU A 491 -18.64 20.37 9.55
N LEU A 492 -18.83 19.54 10.59
CA LEU A 492 -20.06 18.78 10.79
C LEU A 492 -21.28 19.72 10.95
N ARG A 493 -21.17 20.79 11.74
CA ARG A 493 -22.21 21.82 11.85
C ARG A 493 -22.56 22.40 10.49
N THR A 494 -21.58 22.88 9.72
CA THR A 494 -21.79 23.53 8.43
C THR A 494 -22.43 22.58 7.42
N LYS A 495 -21.98 21.32 7.36
CA LYS A 495 -22.55 20.30 6.46
C LYS A 495 -23.99 19.97 6.83
N LEU A 496 -24.28 19.80 8.13
CA LEU A 496 -25.64 19.57 8.61
C LEU A 496 -26.55 20.76 8.34
N ASP A 497 -26.13 21.99 8.67
CA ASP A 497 -26.94 23.19 8.43
C ASP A 497 -27.22 23.39 6.94
N ARG A 498 -26.24 23.12 6.07
CA ARG A 498 -26.43 23.13 4.61
C ARG A 498 -27.43 22.06 4.17
N GLY A 499 -27.27 20.81 4.63
CA GLY A 499 -28.19 19.72 4.32
C GLY A 499 -29.62 20.01 4.77
N LEU A 500 -29.80 20.54 5.98
CA LEU A 500 -31.09 20.96 6.51
C LEU A 500 -31.71 22.08 5.68
N SER A 501 -30.91 23.06 5.24
CA SER A 501 -31.40 24.18 4.41
C SER A 501 -31.96 23.73 3.06
N THR A 502 -31.48 22.61 2.52
CA THR A 502 -31.92 22.04 1.24
C THR A 502 -32.91 20.87 1.40
N SER A 503 -33.25 20.49 2.62
CA SER A 503 -34.11 19.34 2.91
C SER A 503 -35.61 19.69 2.90
N THR A 504 -36.43 18.67 2.64
CA THR A 504 -37.91 18.75 2.71
C THR A 504 -38.46 18.57 4.12
N LEU A 505 -37.60 18.49 5.15
CA LEU A 505 -38.02 18.33 6.55
C LEU A 505 -38.81 19.54 7.05
N THR A 506 -39.72 19.29 7.98
CA THR A 506 -40.44 20.32 8.74
C THR A 506 -39.49 21.09 9.66
N ASP A 507 -39.93 22.27 10.13
CA ASP A 507 -39.10 23.07 11.05
C ASP A 507 -38.89 22.39 12.41
N GLU A 508 -39.86 21.59 12.87
CA GLU A 508 -39.76 20.79 14.09
C GLU A 508 -38.71 19.68 13.94
N GLU A 509 -38.69 18.98 12.81
CA GLU A 509 -37.67 17.96 12.51
C GLU A 509 -36.28 18.59 12.36
N LYS A 510 -36.18 19.75 11.68
CA LYS A 510 -34.91 20.50 11.57
C LYS A 510 -34.42 20.96 12.93
N PHE A 511 -35.32 21.38 13.81
CA PHE A 511 -34.99 21.73 15.18
C PHE A 511 -34.46 20.51 15.96
N SER A 512 -35.13 19.36 15.83
CA SER A 512 -34.69 18.10 16.46
C SER A 512 -33.27 17.72 16.03
N VAL A 513 -32.96 17.77 14.73
CA VAL A 513 -31.60 17.46 14.23
C VAL A 513 -30.54 18.42 14.77
N ARG A 514 -30.85 19.72 14.86
CA ARG A 514 -29.93 20.71 15.47
C ARG A 514 -29.75 20.48 16.97
N HIS A 515 -30.81 20.07 17.66
CA HIS A 515 -30.77 19.73 19.07
C HIS A 515 -29.94 18.46 19.33
N GLU A 516 -30.11 17.40 18.54
CA GLU A 516 -29.29 16.18 18.63
C GLU A 516 -27.82 16.45 18.37
N ARG A 517 -27.49 17.26 17.36
CA ARG A 517 -26.12 17.73 17.12
C ARG A 517 -25.56 18.46 18.35
N HIS A 518 -26.36 19.31 18.99
CA HIS A 518 -25.95 20.02 20.19
C HIS A 518 -25.66 19.06 21.34
N THR A 519 -26.58 18.14 21.63
CA THR A 519 -26.40 17.09 22.64
C THR A 519 -25.12 16.30 22.38
N PHE A 520 -24.85 15.95 21.12
CA PHE A 520 -23.62 15.29 20.72
C PHE A 520 -22.36 16.14 21.00
N PHE A 521 -22.35 17.44 20.67
CA PHE A 521 -21.20 18.32 20.92
C PHE A 521 -20.88 18.50 22.40
N VAL A 522 -21.88 18.51 23.27
CA VAL A 522 -21.69 18.63 24.72
C VAL A 522 -20.97 17.39 25.31
N THR A 523 -20.97 16.25 24.61
CA THR A 523 -20.24 15.04 25.05
C THR A 523 -18.72 15.12 24.86
N PHE A 524 -18.21 16.10 24.09
CA PHE A 524 -16.78 16.24 23.83
C PHE A 524 -16.05 16.84 25.03
N PRO A 525 -14.73 16.64 25.14
CA PRO A 525 -13.89 17.34 26.12
C PRO A 525 -14.09 18.86 26.10
N ILE A 526 -13.99 19.50 27.26
CA ILE A 526 -14.48 20.87 27.45
C ILE A 526 -13.59 21.91 26.77
N GLU A 527 -12.30 21.64 26.70
CA GLU A 527 -11.29 22.39 25.97
C GLU A 527 -11.58 22.43 24.47
N ARG A 528 -12.12 21.34 23.90
CA ARG A 528 -12.57 21.29 22.50
C ARG A 528 -13.86 22.08 22.28
N GLN A 529 -14.77 22.05 23.25
CA GLN A 529 -15.98 22.88 23.20
C GLN A 529 -15.64 24.37 23.26
N TRP A 530 -14.70 24.77 24.13
CA TRP A 530 -14.22 26.15 24.20
C TRP A 530 -13.59 26.60 22.88
N LEU A 531 -12.68 25.81 22.31
CA LEU A 531 -12.09 26.09 20.99
C LEU A 531 -13.15 26.15 19.88
N TYR A 532 -14.10 25.21 19.87
CA TYR A 532 -15.21 25.21 18.91
C TYR A 532 -16.00 26.53 18.94
N LEU A 533 -16.30 27.06 20.13
CA LEU A 533 -17.01 28.33 20.28
C LEU A 533 -16.18 29.52 19.80
N LYS A 534 -14.87 29.53 20.09
CA LYS A 534 -13.93 30.54 19.55
C LYS A 534 -13.94 30.56 18.02
N ILE A 535 -13.88 29.39 17.42
CA ILE A 535 -13.86 29.25 15.95
C ILE A 535 -15.20 29.68 15.37
N CYS A 536 -16.32 29.26 16.00
CA CYS A 536 -17.67 29.66 15.59
C CYS A 536 -17.84 31.19 15.51
N GLN A 537 -17.34 31.91 16.53
CA GLN A 537 -17.45 33.37 16.59
C GLN A 537 -16.67 34.08 15.49
N ASN A 538 -15.62 33.44 14.97
CA ASN A 538 -14.72 34.01 13.98
C ASN A 538 -15.05 33.61 12.54
N LEU A 539 -15.97 32.68 12.31
CA LEU A 539 -16.35 32.24 10.95
C LEU A 539 -16.77 33.39 10.03
N ASN A 540 -17.47 34.40 10.55
CA ASN A 540 -17.95 35.55 9.77
C ASN A 540 -16.92 36.69 9.64
N LYS A 541 -15.69 36.49 10.11
CA LYS A 541 -14.56 37.43 10.00
C LYS A 541 -13.70 37.16 8.77
N PHE A 542 -14.02 36.11 8.02
CA PHE A 542 -13.38 35.73 6.77
C PHE A 542 -14.36 35.88 5.62
N ASP A 543 -13.84 36.15 4.43
CA ASP A 543 -14.66 36.34 3.23
C ASP A 543 -15.40 35.04 2.87
N SER A 544 -16.66 35.18 2.41
CA SER A 544 -17.52 34.03 2.12
C SER A 544 -17.17 33.32 0.82
N ASP A 545 -16.56 34.04 -0.12
CA ASP A 545 -16.12 33.52 -1.41
C ASP A 545 -14.65 33.07 -1.36
N ASP A 546 -13.82 33.73 -0.54
CA ASP A 546 -12.43 33.33 -0.27
C ASP A 546 -12.09 33.42 1.24
N PHE A 547 -12.29 32.32 1.96
CA PHE A 547 -12.04 32.26 3.41
C PHE A 547 -10.58 32.47 3.82
N THR A 548 -9.62 32.56 2.88
CA THR A 548 -8.23 32.92 3.18
C THR A 548 -8.05 34.42 3.42
N ILE A 549 -9.05 35.23 3.05
CA ILE A 549 -9.05 36.67 3.26
C ILE A 549 -9.78 36.97 4.57
N GLN A 550 -9.02 37.35 5.60
CA GLN A 550 -9.59 37.90 6.83
C GLN A 550 -10.12 39.32 6.55
N THR A 551 -11.42 39.53 6.73
CA THR A 551 -12.10 40.81 6.44
C THR A 551 -12.25 41.71 7.67
N LYS A 552 -12.12 41.13 8.89
CA LYS A 552 -12.24 41.84 10.18
C LYS A 552 -11.32 41.21 11.22
N ASP A 553 -10.94 41.98 12.24
CA ASP A 553 -10.17 41.46 13.36
C ASP A 553 -10.91 40.31 14.07
N LEU A 554 -10.13 39.31 14.50
CA LEU A 554 -10.66 38.17 15.22
C LEU A 554 -11.07 38.58 16.63
N VAL A 555 -12.13 37.95 17.11
CA VAL A 555 -12.62 38.10 18.49
C VAL A 555 -12.07 36.93 19.29
N LEU A 556 -11.03 37.20 20.08
CA LEU A 556 -10.33 36.20 20.88
C LEU A 556 -10.85 36.12 22.32
N SER A 557 -11.67 37.08 22.75
CA SER A 557 -12.31 37.10 24.07
C SER A 557 -13.84 37.04 23.94
N GLY A 558 -14.49 36.18 24.71
CA GLY A 558 -15.93 35.94 24.60
C GLY A 558 -16.58 35.44 25.89
N ALA A 559 -17.90 35.24 25.85
CA ALA A 559 -18.67 34.79 27.02
C ALA A 559 -18.21 33.42 27.51
N GLU A 560 -17.77 32.56 26.60
CA GLU A 560 -17.23 31.22 26.84
C GLU A 560 -15.99 31.22 27.76
N ASP A 561 -15.17 32.29 27.75
CA ASP A 561 -13.99 32.39 28.61
C ASP A 561 -14.34 32.44 30.09
N LYS A 562 -15.45 33.11 30.41
CA LYS A 562 -15.95 33.21 31.78
C LYS A 562 -16.41 31.85 32.29
N TYR A 563 -17.10 31.10 31.44
CA TYR A 563 -17.58 29.76 31.80
C TYR A 563 -16.46 28.75 31.85
N ALA A 564 -15.48 28.80 30.93
CA ALA A 564 -14.28 27.97 30.98
C ALA A 564 -13.54 28.15 32.33
N LYS A 565 -13.37 29.39 32.78
CA LYS A 565 -12.82 29.69 34.12
C LYS A 565 -13.68 29.11 35.24
N PHE A 566 -15.01 29.26 35.19
CA PHE A 566 -15.89 28.68 36.21
C PHE A 566 -15.87 27.16 36.22
N ILE A 567 -15.75 26.50 35.07
CA ILE A 567 -15.63 25.04 34.99
C ILE A 567 -14.36 24.57 35.68
N ALA A 568 -13.24 25.25 35.43
CA ALA A 568 -11.98 24.97 36.11
C ALA A 568 -12.06 25.18 37.64
N TYR A 569 -12.78 26.21 38.10
CA TYR A 569 -12.94 26.49 39.54
C TYR A 569 -14.01 25.65 40.24
N PHE A 570 -14.99 25.10 39.50
CA PHE A 570 -16.12 24.35 40.05
C PHE A 570 -16.36 23.05 39.27
N PRO A 571 -15.43 22.08 39.36
CA PRO A 571 -15.49 20.83 38.58
C PRO A 571 -16.77 20.02 38.85
N ASP A 572 -17.32 20.07 40.06
CA ASP A 572 -18.58 19.40 40.43
C ASP A 572 -19.81 19.93 39.67
N LYS A 573 -19.69 21.09 39.01
CA LYS A 573 -20.74 21.71 38.20
C LYS A 573 -20.41 21.70 36.71
N ARG A 574 -19.40 20.93 36.29
CA ARG A 574 -18.85 20.91 34.93
C ARG A 574 -19.93 20.80 33.86
N ASP A 575 -20.78 19.77 33.93
CA ASP A 575 -21.76 19.50 32.87
C ASP A 575 -22.80 20.62 32.74
N TYR A 576 -23.28 21.13 33.89
CA TYR A 576 -24.20 22.27 33.92
C TYR A 576 -23.56 23.53 33.34
N LEU A 577 -22.32 23.82 33.71
CA LEU A 577 -21.58 25.00 33.25
C LEU A 577 -21.18 24.87 31.77
N ALA A 578 -20.88 23.67 31.28
CA ALA A 578 -20.60 23.39 29.87
C ALA A 578 -21.83 23.65 28.99
N CYS A 579 -23.01 23.16 29.42
CA CYS A 579 -24.27 23.47 28.75
C CYS A 579 -24.54 24.98 28.71
N LEU A 580 -24.34 25.69 29.82
CA LEU A 580 -24.50 27.15 29.86
C LEU A 580 -23.49 27.89 28.98
N MET A 581 -22.23 27.44 28.95
CA MET A 581 -21.19 27.99 28.09
C MET A 581 -21.63 27.97 26.63
N TYR A 582 -22.10 26.81 26.17
CA TYR A 582 -22.55 26.64 24.80
C TYR A 582 -23.80 27.48 24.49
N LEU A 583 -24.81 27.46 25.36
CA LEU A 583 -26.04 28.22 25.17
C LEU A 583 -25.78 29.74 25.07
N ARG A 584 -24.90 30.26 25.92
CA ARG A 584 -24.60 31.70 26.00
C ARG A 584 -23.66 32.20 24.92
N ALA A 585 -22.80 31.36 24.40
CA ALA A 585 -21.92 31.72 23.29
C ALA A 585 -22.64 31.67 21.93
N MET A 586 -23.81 31.03 21.86
CA MET A 586 -24.60 30.85 20.64
C MET A 586 -25.85 31.76 20.56
N THR A 587 -26.17 32.47 21.64
CA THR A 587 -27.19 33.54 21.72
C THR A 587 -26.52 34.90 21.65
#